data_AF-A0A1V5QT91-F1
#
_entry.id   AF-A0A1V5QT91-F1
#
_cell.length_a   1.000
_cell.length_b   1.000
_cell.length_c   1.000
_cell.angle_alpha   90.00
_cell.angle_beta   90.00
_cell.angle_gamma   90.00
#
_symmetry.space_group_name_H-M   'P 1'
#
loop_
_entity.id
_entity.type
_entity.pdbx_description
1 polymer ?
#
loop_
_entity_poly.entity_id
_entity_poly.type
_entity_poly.pdbx_seq_one_letter_code
_entity_poly.pdbx_strand_id
1 'polypeptide(L)'
;MLSVLPALVLLAAPSHPPLALPDAEMLLLSALDEGQALPDPKVAPRDRAGLAWLRSVALDEHPRNPFAKGSRGDREVRALEALLREPCPSPEALAALDLAWAGSHLRLWKEGQGRVRQGLWHAGLRRAWEDRLLELDGPAVVRGWALRHALCFALAEGSENRFAALREAWGDALPDLFVDFQRAFGLLGGPAPTLPLWTLPDLTATELVLAERPGIRVRVQPAEGGTLTVPAGADLWIVPSRRGDQSVEDPFLRDAELREGQAIAERFKQAGLKGFLAASRQPFEERALVYFPVELQVDAEGCIASIRMGDAARVQPRPTP
;
A
#
# COMPACT_ATOMS: atom_id res chain seq x y z
N MET A 1 -72.10 -6.40 6.35
CA MET A 1 -70.79 -5.91 6.80
C MET A 1 -70.04 -7.05 7.44
N LEU A 2 -69.03 -7.60 6.76
CA LEU A 2 -67.93 -8.39 7.32
C LEU A 2 -66.91 -8.54 6.19
N SER A 3 -65.95 -7.61 6.17
CA SER A 3 -64.78 -7.67 5.29
C SER A 3 -63.86 -8.79 5.79
N VAL A 4 -63.62 -9.79 4.95
CA VAL A 4 -62.53 -10.75 5.16
C VAL A 4 -61.30 -10.18 4.44
N LEU A 5 -60.35 -9.69 5.22
CA LEU A 5 -59.01 -9.31 4.75
C LEU A 5 -58.28 -10.57 4.24
N PRO A 6 -57.58 -10.52 3.10
CA PRO A 6 -56.69 -11.60 2.71
C PRO A 6 -55.42 -11.53 3.56
N ALA A 7 -55.00 -12.68 4.07
CA ALA A 7 -53.73 -12.85 4.76
C ALA A 7 -52.58 -12.40 3.84
N LEU A 8 -51.86 -11.36 4.26
CA LEU A 8 -50.58 -10.99 3.68
C LEU A 8 -49.59 -12.12 3.99
N VAL A 9 -49.31 -12.96 3.00
CA VAL A 9 -48.14 -13.83 3.01
C VAL A 9 -46.93 -12.90 2.95
N LEU A 10 -46.26 -12.68 4.09
CA LEU A 10 -44.90 -12.16 4.11
C LEU A 10 -44.01 -13.19 3.39
N LEU A 11 -43.71 -12.94 2.12
CA LEU A 11 -42.62 -13.59 1.42
C LEU A 11 -41.33 -13.21 2.16
N ALA A 12 -40.80 -14.13 2.96
CA ALA A 12 -39.45 -14.03 3.51
C ALA A 12 -38.49 -13.82 2.33
N ALA A 13 -37.71 -12.74 2.38
CA ALA A 13 -36.63 -12.52 1.43
C ALA A 13 -35.74 -13.79 1.36
N PRO A 14 -35.25 -14.18 0.17
CA PRO A 14 -34.43 -15.37 0.03
C PRO A 14 -33.23 -15.23 0.97
N SER A 15 -33.22 -16.01 2.04
CA SER A 15 -32.08 -16.11 2.94
C SER A 15 -30.95 -16.73 2.14
N HIS A 16 -30.02 -15.90 1.68
CA HIS A 16 -28.81 -16.38 1.03
C HIS A 16 -28.14 -17.44 1.93
N PRO A 17 -27.71 -18.58 1.37
CA PRO A 17 -27.05 -19.61 2.14
C PRO A 17 -25.77 -19.04 2.79
N PRO A 18 -25.35 -19.57 3.96
CA PRO A 18 -24.10 -19.13 4.58
C PRO A 18 -22.93 -19.37 3.62
N LEU A 19 -22.07 -18.37 3.49
CA LEU A 19 -20.82 -18.49 2.73
C LEU A 19 -19.85 -19.42 3.45
N ALA A 20 -18.98 -20.08 2.67
CA ALA A 20 -17.80 -20.72 3.22
C ALA A 20 -16.87 -19.65 3.81
N LEU A 21 -16.13 -20.02 4.87
CA LEU A 21 -15.25 -19.06 5.55
C LEU A 21 -14.24 -18.39 4.60
N PRO A 22 -13.52 -19.10 3.70
CA PRO A 22 -12.57 -18.46 2.80
C PRO A 22 -13.19 -17.40 1.88
N ASP A 23 -14.42 -17.64 1.40
CA ASP A 23 -15.13 -16.68 0.55
C ASP A 23 -15.56 -15.43 1.33
N ALA A 24 -16.02 -15.62 2.57
CA ALA A 24 -16.38 -14.53 3.46
C ALA A 24 -15.16 -13.69 3.88
N GLU A 25 -14.02 -14.32 4.11
CA GLU A 25 -12.74 -13.65 4.40
C GLU A 25 -12.23 -12.88 3.19
N MET A 26 -12.29 -13.48 1.99
CA MET A 26 -11.93 -12.80 0.74
C MET A 26 -12.79 -11.57 0.52
N LEU A 27 -14.12 -11.69 0.67
CA LEU A 27 -15.05 -10.59 0.50
C LEU A 27 -14.74 -9.41 1.45
N LEU A 28 -14.42 -9.69 2.71
CA LEU A 28 -14.00 -8.67 3.68
C LEU A 28 -12.66 -8.02 3.30
N LEU A 29 -11.67 -8.82 2.93
CA LEU A 29 -10.32 -8.33 2.61
C LEU A 29 -10.30 -7.53 1.30
N SER A 30 -11.07 -7.94 0.29
CA SER A 30 -11.23 -7.17 -0.94
C SER A 30 -11.93 -5.84 -0.69
N ALA A 31 -13.00 -5.82 0.11
CA ALA A 31 -13.64 -4.57 0.51
C ALA A 31 -12.66 -3.64 1.26
N LEU A 32 -11.79 -4.21 2.10
CA LEU A 32 -10.73 -3.46 2.79
C LEU A 32 -9.68 -2.90 1.82
N ASP A 33 -9.22 -3.70 0.84
CA ASP A 33 -8.26 -3.28 -0.20
C ASP A 33 -8.81 -2.13 -1.06
N GLU A 34 -10.10 -2.20 -1.39
CA GLU A 34 -10.82 -1.21 -2.20
C GLU A 34 -11.26 0.02 -1.40
N GLY A 35 -11.01 0.07 -0.09
CA GLY A 35 -11.45 1.17 0.78
C GLY A 35 -12.97 1.30 0.92
N GLN A 36 -13.70 0.20 0.72
CA GLN A 36 -15.15 0.14 0.81
C GLN A 36 -15.64 -0.17 2.24
N ALA A 37 -16.94 0.03 2.47
CA ALA A 37 -17.57 -0.37 3.71
C ALA A 37 -17.50 -1.90 3.90
N LEU A 38 -17.09 -2.35 5.09
CA LEU A 38 -16.88 -3.77 5.33
C LEU A 38 -18.20 -4.57 5.36
N PRO A 39 -18.38 -5.56 4.47
CA PRO A 39 -19.58 -6.39 4.41
C PRO A 39 -19.72 -7.28 5.65
N ASP A 40 -20.95 -7.71 5.97
CA ASP A 40 -21.25 -8.62 7.09
C ASP A 40 -21.83 -9.95 6.57
N PRO A 41 -21.00 -10.82 5.96
CA PRO A 41 -21.47 -12.07 5.38
C PRO A 41 -21.90 -13.06 6.47
N LYS A 42 -22.96 -13.80 6.17
CA LYS A 42 -23.40 -14.91 7.04
C LYS A 42 -22.52 -16.13 6.79
N VAL A 43 -21.95 -16.70 7.86
CA VAL A 43 -21.16 -17.93 7.85
C VAL A 43 -21.73 -18.96 8.83
N ALA A 44 -21.30 -20.22 8.71
CA ALA A 44 -21.69 -21.28 9.63
C ALA A 44 -21.28 -20.96 11.08
N PRO A 45 -22.01 -21.45 12.12
CA PRO A 45 -21.74 -21.12 13.51
C PRO A 45 -20.29 -21.37 13.98
N ARG A 46 -19.65 -22.42 13.47
CA ARG A 46 -18.25 -22.77 13.79
C ARG A 46 -17.23 -21.74 13.29
N ASP A 47 -17.57 -20.98 12.25
CA ASP A 47 -16.67 -20.06 11.54
C ASP A 47 -16.86 -18.59 11.99
N ARG A 48 -17.92 -18.32 12.76
CA ARG A 48 -18.28 -16.96 13.21
C ARG A 48 -17.18 -16.27 14.00
N ALA A 49 -16.45 -17.01 14.85
CA ALA A 49 -15.38 -16.43 15.64
C ALA A 49 -14.19 -16.00 14.76
N GLY A 50 -13.82 -16.81 13.77
CA GLY A 50 -12.78 -16.46 12.79
C GLY A 50 -13.13 -15.20 11.99
N LEU A 51 -14.37 -15.15 11.47
CA LEU A 51 -14.86 -13.98 10.74
C LEU A 51 -14.93 -12.72 11.62
N ALA A 52 -15.43 -12.86 12.86
CA ALA A 52 -15.50 -11.75 13.81
C ALA A 52 -14.10 -11.23 14.17
N TRP A 53 -13.10 -12.12 14.25
CA TRP A 53 -11.71 -11.74 14.51
C TRP A 53 -11.16 -10.91 13.36
N LEU A 54 -11.29 -11.40 12.11
CA LEU A 54 -10.88 -10.64 10.92
C LEU A 54 -11.54 -9.27 10.86
N ARG A 55 -12.86 -9.20 11.10
CA ARG A 55 -13.61 -7.94 11.08
C ARG A 55 -13.14 -6.96 12.17
N SER A 56 -12.87 -7.45 13.39
CA SER A 56 -12.37 -6.56 14.46
C SER A 56 -10.97 -6.05 14.13
N VAL A 57 -10.08 -6.88 13.59
CA VAL A 57 -8.74 -6.45 13.16
C VAL A 57 -8.80 -5.43 12.03
N ALA A 58 -9.75 -5.58 11.10
CA ALA A 58 -9.93 -4.64 10.01
C ALA A 58 -10.34 -3.24 10.52
N LEU A 59 -11.28 -3.18 11.47
CA LEU A 59 -11.89 -1.94 11.95
C LEU A 59 -11.14 -1.24 13.08
N ASP A 60 -10.58 -2.00 14.01
CA ASP A 60 -10.09 -1.46 15.28
C ASP A 60 -8.57 -1.40 15.33
N GLU A 61 -8.03 -0.39 16.00
CA GLU A 61 -6.61 -0.36 16.41
C GLU A 61 -6.31 -1.40 17.51
N HIS A 62 -7.31 -1.64 18.37
CA HIS A 62 -7.24 -2.57 19.51
C HIS A 62 -8.33 -3.65 19.35
N PRO A 63 -8.10 -4.64 18.49
CA PRO A 63 -9.13 -5.59 18.12
C PRO A 63 -9.52 -6.50 19.29
N ARG A 64 -10.81 -6.84 19.37
CA ARG A 64 -11.36 -7.72 20.40
C ARG A 64 -11.20 -9.16 19.98
N ASN A 65 -10.62 -9.99 20.85
CA ASN A 65 -10.54 -11.43 20.65
C ASN A 65 -11.95 -12.08 20.84
N PRO A 66 -12.58 -12.63 19.79
CA PRO A 66 -13.91 -13.20 19.88
C PRO A 66 -13.90 -14.69 20.27
N PHE A 67 -12.73 -15.32 20.36
CA PHE A 67 -12.62 -16.74 20.65
C PHE A 67 -12.83 -17.04 22.13
N ALA A 68 -13.39 -18.21 22.43
CA ALA A 68 -13.53 -18.67 23.81
C ALA A 68 -12.17 -18.86 24.47
N LYS A 69 -12.03 -18.44 25.74
CA LYS A 69 -10.78 -18.56 26.51
C LYS A 69 -10.26 -20.00 26.51
N GLY A 70 -8.98 -20.19 26.19
CA GLY A 70 -8.32 -21.49 26.12
C GLY A 70 -8.54 -22.28 24.82
N SER A 71 -9.39 -21.80 23.90
CA SER A 71 -9.51 -22.38 22.56
C SER A 71 -8.23 -22.21 21.73
N ARG A 72 -8.12 -22.93 20.60
CA ARG A 72 -7.01 -22.74 19.65
C ARG A 72 -6.89 -21.28 19.20
N GLY A 73 -8.00 -20.66 18.79
CA GLY A 73 -8.02 -19.26 18.36
C GLY A 73 -7.63 -18.28 19.47
N ASP A 74 -8.07 -18.49 20.72
CA ASP A 74 -7.65 -17.64 21.85
C ASP A 74 -6.14 -17.75 22.12
N ARG A 75 -5.57 -18.96 22.03
CA ARG A 75 -4.12 -19.16 22.20
C ARG A 75 -3.31 -18.49 21.09
N GLU A 76 -3.74 -18.63 19.84
CA GLU A 76 -3.08 -17.98 18.70
C GLU A 76 -3.12 -16.46 18.82
N VAL A 77 -4.29 -15.87 19.09
CA VAL A 77 -4.43 -14.41 19.24
C VAL A 77 -3.58 -13.91 20.41
N ARG A 78 -3.52 -14.63 21.54
CA ARG A 78 -2.66 -14.26 22.66
C ARG A 78 -1.18 -14.35 22.33
N ALA A 79 -0.74 -15.36 21.59
CA ALA A 79 0.64 -15.51 21.18
C ALA A 79 1.04 -14.37 20.22
N LEU A 80 0.18 -14.05 19.26
CA LEU A 80 0.38 -12.92 18.35
C LEU A 80 0.45 -11.60 19.14
N GLU A 81 -0.52 -11.30 19.99
CA GLU A 81 -0.52 -10.06 20.78
C GLU A 81 0.65 -9.98 21.78
N ALA A 82 1.16 -11.11 22.27
CA ALA A 82 2.37 -11.13 23.09
C ALA A 82 3.60 -10.73 22.26
N LEU A 83 3.77 -11.33 21.07
CA LEU A 83 4.84 -11.00 20.15
C LEU A 83 4.79 -9.53 19.71
N LEU A 84 3.59 -9.03 19.37
CA LEU A 84 3.37 -7.65 18.92
C LEU A 84 3.51 -6.60 20.04
N ARG A 85 3.73 -6.99 21.30
CA ARG A 85 4.17 -6.06 22.35
C ARG A 85 5.67 -5.89 22.39
N GLU A 86 6.44 -6.85 21.89
CA GLU A 86 7.89 -6.77 21.83
C GLU A 86 8.27 -5.73 20.77
N PRO A 87 9.11 -4.73 21.05
CA PRO A 87 9.52 -3.74 20.03
C PRO A 87 10.29 -4.37 18.86
N CYS A 88 11.13 -5.36 19.17
CA CYS A 88 11.98 -6.06 18.20
C CYS A 88 11.90 -7.58 18.48
N PRO A 89 10.82 -8.26 18.04
CA PRO A 89 10.71 -9.71 18.18
C PRO A 89 11.82 -10.42 17.40
N SER A 90 12.21 -11.62 17.84
CA SER A 90 13.15 -12.45 17.09
C SER A 90 12.49 -13.03 15.83
N PRO A 91 13.25 -13.24 14.73
CA PRO A 91 12.76 -13.95 13.54
C PRO A 91 12.19 -15.34 13.86
N GLU A 92 12.79 -16.06 14.80
CA GLU A 92 12.34 -17.39 15.24
C GLU A 92 10.97 -17.32 15.91
N ALA A 93 10.72 -16.28 16.71
CA ALA A 93 9.42 -16.08 17.36
C ALA A 93 8.32 -15.69 16.35
N LEU A 94 8.65 -14.95 15.28
CA LEU A 94 7.74 -14.72 14.15
C LEU A 94 7.40 -16.02 13.41
N ALA A 95 8.41 -16.84 13.13
CA ALA A 95 8.25 -18.13 12.45
C ALA A 95 7.38 -19.12 13.26
N ALA A 96 7.41 -19.04 14.59
CA ALA A 96 6.67 -19.92 15.48
C ALA A 96 5.15 -19.61 15.59
N LEU A 97 4.66 -18.52 15.01
CA LEU A 97 3.23 -18.20 15.03
C LEU A 97 2.42 -19.22 14.20
N ASP A 98 1.29 -19.72 14.71
CA ASP A 98 0.40 -20.66 13.99
C ASP A 98 -0.31 -20.00 12.80
N LEU A 99 -0.73 -18.73 12.95
CA LEU A 99 -1.47 -17.94 11.95
C LEU A 99 -2.62 -18.70 11.26
N ALA A 100 -3.40 -19.52 11.97
CA ALA A 100 -4.46 -20.30 11.35
C ALA A 100 -5.67 -19.48 10.90
N TRP A 101 -5.79 -18.22 11.34
CA TRP A 101 -6.92 -17.33 11.01
C TRP A 101 -6.50 -16.14 10.14
N ALA A 102 -7.35 -15.77 9.17
CA ALA A 102 -7.10 -14.61 8.32
C ALA A 102 -6.91 -13.30 9.10
N GLY A 103 -7.65 -13.12 10.20
CA GLY A 103 -7.49 -11.98 11.08
C GLY A 103 -6.09 -11.87 11.70
N SER A 104 -5.42 -13.00 11.98
CA SER A 104 -4.07 -13.01 12.52
C SER A 104 -3.04 -12.56 11.49
N HIS A 105 -3.20 -12.98 10.24
CA HIS A 105 -2.40 -12.48 9.11
C HIS A 105 -2.57 -10.97 8.92
N LEU A 106 -3.81 -10.49 8.90
CA LEU A 106 -4.10 -9.05 8.77
C LEU A 106 -3.52 -8.24 9.94
N ARG A 107 -3.61 -8.76 11.17
CA ARG A 107 -3.09 -8.09 12.37
C ARG A 107 -1.57 -8.00 12.32
N LEU A 108 -0.89 -9.09 11.95
CA LEU A 108 0.55 -9.14 11.76
C LEU A 108 1.01 -8.19 10.64
N TRP A 109 0.25 -8.10 9.54
CA TRP A 109 0.51 -7.15 8.46
C TRP A 109 0.41 -5.69 8.93
N LYS A 110 -0.73 -5.29 9.52
CA LYS A 110 -0.96 -3.90 9.95
C LYS A 110 0.11 -3.42 10.94
N GLU A 111 0.44 -4.25 11.93
CA GLU A 111 1.42 -3.90 12.96
C GLU A 111 2.85 -3.84 12.39
N GLY A 112 3.24 -4.85 11.59
CA GLY A 112 4.57 -4.88 10.97
C GLY A 112 4.78 -3.72 10.01
N GLN A 113 3.79 -3.40 9.17
CA GLN A 113 3.84 -2.24 8.27
C GLN A 113 4.03 -0.94 9.05
N GLY A 114 3.27 -0.75 10.14
CA GLY A 114 3.39 0.41 11.02
C GLY A 114 4.81 0.56 11.59
N ARG A 115 5.40 -0.54 12.07
CA ARG A 115 6.75 -0.56 12.66
C ARG A 115 7.86 -0.33 11.63
N VAL A 116 7.71 -0.88 10.42
CA VAL A 116 8.63 -0.62 9.30
C VAL A 116 8.60 0.85 8.90
N ARG A 117 7.40 1.44 8.76
CA ARG A 117 7.23 2.88 8.47
C ARG A 117 7.90 3.77 9.51
N GLN A 118 7.89 3.37 10.77
CA GLN A 118 8.52 4.10 11.87
C GLN A 118 10.03 3.81 11.99
N GLY A 119 10.61 2.97 11.12
CA GLY A 119 12.01 2.58 11.17
C GLY A 119 12.39 1.75 12.41
N LEU A 120 11.41 1.12 13.07
CA LEU A 120 11.65 0.32 14.28
C LEU A 120 12.22 -1.06 13.97
N TRP A 121 11.94 -1.60 12.77
CA TRP A 121 12.40 -2.91 12.35
C TRP A 121 13.54 -2.79 11.34
N HIS A 122 14.67 -3.42 11.67
CA HIS A 122 15.81 -3.51 10.77
C HIS A 122 15.51 -4.46 9.60
N ALA A 123 16.33 -4.39 8.53
CA ALA A 123 16.11 -5.14 7.30
C ALA A 123 15.93 -6.66 7.52
N GLY A 124 16.75 -7.28 8.37
CA GLY A 124 16.61 -8.71 8.70
C GLY A 124 15.23 -9.08 9.29
N LEU A 125 14.75 -8.31 10.26
CA LEU A 125 13.44 -8.55 10.88
C LEU A 125 12.28 -8.27 9.93
N ARG A 126 12.39 -7.18 9.14
CA ARG A 126 11.43 -6.86 8.08
C ARG A 126 11.30 -8.01 7.08
N ARG A 127 12.42 -8.56 6.60
CA ARG A 127 12.42 -9.70 5.66
C ARG A 127 11.79 -10.95 6.27
N ALA A 128 12.12 -11.28 7.52
CA ALA A 128 11.52 -12.42 8.22
C ALA A 128 9.98 -12.26 8.37
N TRP A 129 9.51 -11.04 8.64
CA TRP A 129 8.09 -10.73 8.70
C TRP A 129 7.39 -10.83 7.33
N GLU A 130 8.02 -10.29 6.26
CA GLU A 130 7.54 -10.44 4.88
C GLU A 130 7.44 -11.92 4.51
N ASP A 131 8.51 -12.70 4.74
CA ASP A 131 8.55 -14.13 4.43
C ASP A 131 7.47 -14.90 5.19
N ARG A 132 7.27 -14.59 6.48
CA ARG A 132 6.20 -15.23 7.27
C ARG A 132 4.81 -14.98 6.69
N LEU A 133 4.55 -13.77 6.18
CA LEU A 133 3.28 -13.39 5.55
C LEU A 133 3.13 -13.94 4.12
N LEU A 134 4.23 -14.31 3.47
CA LEU A 134 4.23 -14.92 2.15
C LEU A 134 3.93 -16.42 2.20
N GLU A 135 4.12 -17.11 3.33
CA GLU A 135 3.82 -18.54 3.45
C GLU A 135 2.39 -18.91 2.96
N LEU A 136 2.30 -20.05 2.28
CA LEU A 136 1.23 -20.37 1.30
C LEU A 136 -0.20 -20.41 1.87
N ASP A 137 -0.36 -20.62 3.18
CA ASP A 137 -1.67 -20.82 3.81
C ASP A 137 -2.38 -19.51 4.21
N GLY A 138 -1.79 -18.35 3.91
CA GLY A 138 -2.38 -17.04 4.22
C GLY A 138 -3.45 -16.54 3.23
N PRO A 139 -4.26 -15.53 3.62
CA PRO A 139 -5.21 -14.90 2.71
C PRO A 139 -4.52 -14.22 1.53
N ALA A 140 -5.03 -14.43 0.31
CA ALA A 140 -4.37 -13.96 -0.92
C ALA A 140 -4.16 -12.44 -0.96
N VAL A 141 -5.11 -11.66 -0.45
CA VAL A 141 -5.01 -10.19 -0.40
C VAL A 141 -3.84 -9.74 0.48
N VAL A 142 -3.73 -10.28 1.70
CA VAL A 142 -2.63 -9.93 2.63
C VAL A 142 -1.28 -10.34 2.05
N ARG A 143 -1.22 -11.53 1.44
CA ARG A 143 -0.03 -12.01 0.75
C ARG A 143 0.36 -11.11 -0.43
N GLY A 144 -0.62 -10.63 -1.20
CA GLY A 144 -0.41 -9.67 -2.27
C GLY A 144 0.20 -8.35 -1.77
N TRP A 145 -0.27 -7.84 -0.62
CA TRP A 145 0.33 -6.67 0.01
C TRP A 145 1.76 -6.92 0.49
N ALA A 146 2.00 -8.05 1.16
CA ALA A 146 3.34 -8.44 1.61
C ALA A 146 4.32 -8.59 0.45
N LEU A 147 3.88 -9.19 -0.67
CA LEU A 147 4.70 -9.34 -1.88
C LEU A 147 5.06 -7.99 -2.49
N ARG A 148 4.08 -7.09 -2.69
CA ARG A 148 4.34 -5.72 -3.19
C ARG A 148 5.33 -4.99 -2.28
N HIS A 149 5.17 -5.12 -0.97
CA HIS A 149 6.08 -4.51 0.01
C HIS A 149 7.51 -5.08 -0.10
N ALA A 150 7.66 -6.40 -0.17
CA ALA A 150 8.95 -7.06 -0.31
C ALA A 150 9.65 -6.66 -1.63
N LEU A 151 8.89 -6.51 -2.72
CA LEU A 151 9.41 -6.02 -4.01
C LEU A 151 9.85 -4.56 -3.95
N CYS A 152 9.08 -3.67 -3.31
CA CYS A 152 9.47 -2.28 -3.07
C CYS A 152 10.81 -2.17 -2.31
N PHE A 153 10.99 -2.99 -1.28
CA PHE A 153 12.25 -3.00 -0.52
C PHE A 153 13.39 -3.68 -1.27
N ALA A 154 13.13 -4.73 -2.05
CA ALA A 154 14.14 -5.35 -2.91
C ALA A 154 14.69 -4.32 -3.93
N LEU A 155 13.80 -3.53 -4.54
CA LEU A 155 14.17 -2.46 -5.46
C LEU A 155 14.98 -1.35 -4.74
N ALA A 156 14.49 -0.88 -3.58
CA ALA A 156 15.15 0.15 -2.79
C ALA A 156 16.56 -0.26 -2.32
N GLU A 157 16.80 -1.55 -2.15
CA GLU A 157 18.08 -2.13 -1.73
C GLU A 157 18.96 -2.56 -2.91
N GLY A 158 18.48 -2.43 -4.15
CA GLY A 158 19.18 -2.94 -5.35
C GLY A 158 19.42 -4.46 -5.31
N SER A 159 18.57 -5.21 -4.61
CA SER A 159 18.78 -6.63 -4.33
C SER A 159 18.16 -7.51 -5.42
N GLU A 160 18.89 -7.73 -6.50
CA GLU A 160 18.48 -8.63 -7.59
C GLU A 160 18.25 -10.06 -7.10
N ASN A 161 19.05 -10.53 -6.13
CA ASN A 161 18.88 -11.85 -5.54
C ASN A 161 17.53 -12.00 -4.83
N ARG A 162 17.09 -10.98 -4.08
CA ARG A 162 15.79 -11.01 -3.41
C ARG A 162 14.65 -10.95 -4.44
N PHE A 163 14.79 -10.12 -5.47
CA PHE A 163 13.83 -10.07 -6.57
C PHE A 163 13.70 -11.44 -7.28
N ALA A 164 14.83 -12.08 -7.60
CA ALA A 164 14.86 -13.38 -8.26
C ALA A 164 14.19 -14.47 -7.40
N ALA A 165 14.47 -14.51 -6.10
CA ALA A 165 13.86 -15.47 -5.17
C ALA A 165 12.33 -15.27 -5.05
N LEU A 166 11.87 -14.02 -4.96
CA LEU A 166 10.44 -13.71 -4.95
C LEU A 166 9.77 -14.10 -6.27
N ARG A 167 10.44 -13.86 -7.41
CA ARG A 167 9.93 -14.22 -8.74
C ARG A 167 9.85 -15.73 -8.93
N GLU A 168 10.83 -16.48 -8.45
CA GLU A 168 10.80 -17.94 -8.50
C GLU A 168 9.62 -18.51 -7.68
N ALA A 169 9.36 -17.95 -6.51
CA ALA A 169 8.28 -18.42 -5.64
C ALA A 169 6.87 -17.95 -6.08
N TRP A 170 6.74 -16.75 -6.65
CA TRP A 170 5.44 -16.08 -6.86
C TRP A 170 5.18 -15.58 -8.28
N GLY A 171 6.15 -15.73 -9.19
CA GLY A 171 6.09 -15.18 -10.55
C GLY A 171 4.85 -15.61 -11.32
N ASP A 172 4.46 -16.88 -11.21
CA ASP A 172 3.31 -17.43 -11.92
C ASP A 172 1.97 -16.95 -11.34
N ALA A 173 1.94 -16.57 -10.05
CA ALA A 173 0.71 -16.12 -9.39
C ALA A 173 0.34 -14.67 -9.75
N LEU A 174 1.35 -13.81 -9.97
CA LEU A 174 1.18 -12.37 -10.24
C LEU A 174 2.18 -11.89 -11.31
N PRO A 175 2.09 -12.38 -12.55
CA PRO A 175 3.09 -12.13 -13.58
C PRO A 175 3.24 -10.64 -13.90
N ASP A 176 2.14 -9.89 -14.00
CA ASP A 176 2.16 -8.46 -14.32
C ASP A 176 2.93 -7.65 -13.27
N LEU A 177 2.78 -7.99 -11.99
CA LEU A 177 3.50 -7.34 -10.90
C LEU A 177 5.02 -7.52 -11.07
N PHE A 178 5.47 -8.71 -11.45
CA PHE A 178 6.90 -8.97 -11.67
C PHE A 178 7.43 -8.31 -12.94
N VAL A 179 6.63 -8.21 -14.00
CA VAL A 179 7.00 -7.44 -15.20
C VAL A 179 7.21 -5.98 -14.85
N ASP A 180 6.31 -5.39 -14.06
CA ASP A 180 6.44 -4.00 -13.63
C ASP A 180 7.70 -3.79 -12.78
N PHE A 181 7.94 -4.63 -11.76
CA PHE A 181 9.16 -4.50 -10.97
C PHE A 181 10.43 -4.78 -11.79
N GLN A 182 10.40 -5.69 -12.76
CA GLN A 182 11.53 -5.91 -13.66
C GLN A 182 11.85 -4.65 -14.49
N ARG A 183 10.83 -3.93 -14.96
CA ARG A 183 11.01 -2.63 -15.63
C ARG A 183 11.63 -1.61 -14.67
N ALA A 184 11.13 -1.52 -13.43
CA ALA A 184 11.66 -0.60 -12.42
C ALA A 184 13.13 -0.90 -12.08
N PHE A 185 13.52 -2.18 -11.92
CA PHE A 185 14.92 -2.58 -11.74
C PHE A 185 15.78 -2.20 -12.93
N GLY A 186 15.27 -2.35 -14.16
CA GLY A 186 15.98 -1.96 -15.38
C GLY A 186 16.26 -0.47 -15.52
N LEU A 187 15.64 0.39 -14.70
CA LEU A 187 15.92 1.82 -14.66
C LEU A 187 17.16 2.16 -13.83
N LEU A 188 17.58 1.30 -12.89
CA LEU A 188 18.74 1.55 -12.03
C LEU A 188 20.02 1.61 -12.86
N GLY A 189 20.78 2.70 -12.69
CA GLY A 189 21.97 3.01 -13.50
C GLY A 189 21.67 3.50 -14.92
N GLY A 190 20.40 3.52 -15.34
CA GLY A 190 19.98 4.09 -16.62
C GLY A 190 19.76 5.60 -16.55
N PRO A 191 19.65 6.29 -17.71
CA PRO A 191 19.43 7.73 -17.75
C PRO A 191 18.10 8.12 -17.10
N ALA A 192 18.11 9.19 -16.31
CA ALA A 192 16.91 9.70 -15.67
C ALA A 192 15.91 10.23 -16.73
N PRO A 193 14.59 10.01 -16.55
CA PRO A 193 13.62 10.31 -17.57
C PRO A 193 13.34 11.80 -17.70
N THR A 194 12.85 12.19 -18.87
CA THR A 194 12.13 13.46 -19.05
C THR A 194 10.67 13.26 -18.69
N LEU A 195 10.11 14.19 -17.91
CA LEU A 195 8.72 14.12 -17.42
C LEU A 195 7.92 15.36 -17.88
N PRO A 196 6.81 15.18 -18.61
CA PRO A 196 5.89 16.28 -18.92
C PRO A 196 5.08 16.63 -17.66
N LEU A 197 5.20 17.87 -17.19
CA LEU A 197 4.67 18.34 -15.91
C LEU A 197 4.11 19.75 -16.03
N TRP A 198 3.43 20.19 -14.97
CA TRP A 198 2.94 21.55 -14.82
C TRP A 198 3.65 22.19 -13.63
N THR A 199 4.18 23.40 -13.77
CA THR A 199 4.84 24.10 -12.65
C THR A 199 3.84 24.42 -11.55
N LEU A 200 4.28 24.41 -10.30
CA LEU A 200 3.53 24.96 -9.16
C LEU A 200 4.31 26.14 -8.56
N PRO A 201 3.66 27.27 -8.27
CA PRO A 201 2.21 27.50 -8.31
C PRO A 201 1.65 27.97 -9.68
N ASP A 202 2.49 28.23 -10.68
CA ASP A 202 2.05 28.98 -11.88
C ASP A 202 1.24 28.17 -12.90
N LEU A 203 1.18 26.84 -12.77
CA LEU A 203 0.48 25.93 -13.67
C LEU A 203 0.86 26.14 -15.14
N THR A 204 2.16 26.27 -15.40
CA THR A 204 2.70 26.37 -16.76
C THR A 204 3.23 25.00 -17.19
N ALA A 205 2.84 24.55 -18.38
CA ALA A 205 3.34 23.31 -18.96
C ALA A 205 4.87 23.36 -19.14
N THR A 206 5.56 22.28 -18.80
CA THR A 206 7.01 22.18 -18.89
C THR A 206 7.44 20.72 -19.04
N GLU A 207 8.57 20.50 -19.71
CA GLU A 207 9.24 19.21 -19.72
C GLU A 207 10.42 19.23 -18.75
N LEU A 208 10.31 18.44 -17.68
CA LEU A 208 11.36 18.33 -16.68
C LEU A 208 12.35 17.25 -17.11
N VAL A 209 13.51 17.67 -17.61
CA VAL A 209 14.64 16.77 -17.93
C VAL A 209 15.43 16.48 -16.65
N LEU A 210 15.24 15.30 -16.06
CA LEU A 210 15.91 14.96 -14.78
C LEU A 210 17.41 14.71 -14.95
N ALA A 211 17.84 14.19 -16.09
CA ALA A 211 19.25 13.93 -16.37
C ALA A 211 20.12 15.20 -16.36
N GLU A 212 19.53 16.37 -16.63
CA GLU A 212 20.21 17.68 -16.57
C GLU A 212 20.29 18.26 -15.16
N ARG A 213 19.82 17.51 -14.14
CA ARG A 213 19.81 17.91 -12.73
C ARG A 213 20.61 16.91 -11.89
N PRO A 214 21.94 16.86 -12.06
CA PRO A 214 22.77 15.88 -11.37
C PRO A 214 22.71 16.06 -9.85
N GLY A 215 22.68 14.95 -9.12
CA GLY A 215 22.64 14.92 -7.65
C GLY A 215 21.28 15.26 -7.02
N ILE A 216 20.21 15.40 -7.81
CA ILE A 216 18.89 15.77 -7.30
C ILE A 216 18.15 14.57 -6.68
N ARG A 217 17.44 14.82 -5.58
CA ARG A 217 16.43 13.90 -5.03
C ARG A 217 15.03 14.37 -5.40
N VAL A 218 14.37 13.55 -6.21
CA VAL A 218 12.98 13.78 -6.64
C VAL A 218 12.04 12.96 -5.80
N ARG A 219 11.04 13.63 -5.23
CA ARG A 219 9.95 13.00 -4.49
C ARG A 219 8.67 13.11 -5.28
N VAL A 220 8.04 11.97 -5.59
CA VAL A 220 6.70 11.93 -6.17
C VAL A 220 5.73 11.48 -5.09
N GLN A 221 4.92 12.42 -4.59
CA GLN A 221 4.05 12.18 -3.44
C GLN A 221 2.82 13.08 -3.50
N PRO A 222 1.60 12.57 -3.22
CA PRO A 222 0.40 13.39 -3.17
C PRO A 222 0.52 14.52 -2.13
N ALA A 223 -0.10 15.66 -2.40
CA ALA A 223 -0.20 16.78 -1.48
C ALA A 223 -1.39 16.57 -0.50
N GLU A 224 -1.27 15.60 0.40
CA GLU A 224 -2.31 15.28 1.40
C GLU A 224 -2.40 16.35 2.50
N GLY A 225 -3.63 16.72 2.90
CA GLY A 225 -3.99 17.42 4.16
C GLY A 225 -3.33 18.78 4.49
N GLY A 226 -4.08 19.69 5.14
CA GLY A 226 -3.54 20.83 5.90
C GLY A 226 -2.46 21.71 5.22
N THR A 227 -1.54 22.23 6.06
CA THR A 227 -0.37 23.02 5.66
C THR A 227 0.61 22.18 4.86
N LEU A 228 1.05 22.68 3.71
CA LEU A 228 2.09 22.01 2.92
C LEU A 228 3.43 22.11 3.64
N THR A 229 4.06 20.95 3.82
CA THR A 229 5.47 20.85 4.20
C THR A 229 6.21 20.18 3.07
N VAL A 230 7.40 20.68 2.73
CA VAL A 230 8.25 20.03 1.74
C VAL A 230 8.59 18.64 2.26
N PRO A 231 8.42 17.57 1.45
CA PRO A 231 8.86 16.25 1.84
C PRO A 231 10.33 16.30 2.27
N ALA A 232 10.61 15.85 3.50
CA ALA A 232 11.95 16.01 4.05
C ALA A 232 13.00 15.35 3.14
N GLY A 233 14.14 16.03 2.95
CA GLY A 233 15.21 15.54 2.08
C GLY A 233 14.89 15.53 0.58
N ALA A 234 13.76 16.08 0.11
CA ALA A 234 13.51 16.24 -1.32
C ALA A 234 14.04 17.59 -1.82
N ASP A 235 14.74 17.56 -2.95
CA ASP A 235 15.17 18.76 -3.67
C ASP A 235 14.08 19.20 -4.67
N LEU A 236 13.28 18.25 -5.15
CA LEU A 236 12.18 18.47 -6.07
C LEU A 236 10.96 17.65 -5.65
N TRP A 237 9.79 18.30 -5.61
CA TRP A 237 8.52 17.65 -5.32
C TRP A 237 7.60 17.65 -6.54
N ILE A 238 7.22 16.45 -6.98
CA ILE A 238 6.16 16.18 -7.96
C ILE A 238 4.91 15.70 -7.22
N VAL A 239 3.81 16.41 -7.41
CA VAL A 239 2.50 16.08 -6.87
C VAL A 239 1.70 15.37 -7.96
N PRO A 240 1.42 14.07 -7.85
CA PRO A 240 0.54 13.37 -8.78
C PRO A 240 -0.91 13.81 -8.58
N SER A 241 -1.63 14.02 -9.68
CA SER A 241 -3.09 14.18 -9.67
C SER A 241 -3.77 12.92 -9.13
N ARG A 242 -4.86 13.12 -8.38
CA ARG A 242 -5.72 12.03 -7.90
C ARG A 242 -6.43 11.29 -9.02
N ARG A 243 -6.66 11.94 -10.16
CA ARG A 243 -7.22 11.29 -11.35
C ARG A 243 -6.12 10.73 -12.21
N GLY A 244 -5.19 11.58 -12.62
CA GLY A 244 -4.02 11.14 -13.37
C GLY A 244 -4.31 10.60 -14.78
N ASP A 245 -5.55 10.77 -15.28
CA ASP A 245 -6.04 10.22 -16.54
C ASP A 245 -5.90 11.19 -17.73
N GLN A 246 -5.30 12.37 -17.50
CA GLN A 246 -4.98 13.30 -18.57
C GLN A 246 -3.91 12.72 -19.50
N SER A 247 -4.07 12.92 -20.81
CA SER A 247 -3.03 12.56 -21.79
C SER A 247 -1.85 13.52 -21.67
N VAL A 248 -0.63 13.00 -21.86
CA VAL A 248 0.58 13.84 -21.94
C VAL A 248 0.59 14.75 -23.18
N GLU A 249 -0.19 14.41 -24.21
CA GLU A 249 -0.30 15.18 -25.45
C GLU A 249 -1.23 16.39 -25.33
N ASP A 250 -2.02 16.47 -24.25
CA ASP A 250 -2.98 17.56 -24.07
C ASP A 250 -2.24 18.89 -23.81
N PRO A 251 -2.48 19.94 -24.63
CA PRO A 251 -1.74 21.21 -24.51
C PRO A 251 -2.22 22.08 -23.34
N PHE A 252 -3.27 21.68 -22.63
CA PHE A 252 -3.85 22.38 -21.49
C PHE A 252 -4.35 21.40 -20.42
N LEU A 253 -4.44 21.86 -19.17
CA LEU A 253 -5.12 21.11 -18.11
C LEU A 253 -6.62 21.05 -18.39
N ARG A 254 -7.20 19.85 -18.34
CA ARG A 254 -8.66 19.68 -18.43
C ARG A 254 -9.34 20.20 -17.16
N ASP A 255 -10.64 20.48 -17.23
CA ASP A 255 -11.38 21.16 -16.14
C ASP A 255 -11.26 20.49 -14.76
N ALA A 256 -11.11 19.17 -14.70
CA ALA A 256 -10.95 18.46 -13.43
C ALA A 256 -9.53 18.64 -12.86
N GLU A 257 -8.51 18.40 -13.67
CA GLU A 257 -7.09 18.52 -13.31
C GLU A 257 -6.70 19.98 -13.08
N LEU A 258 -7.32 20.93 -13.80
CA LEU A 258 -7.15 22.36 -13.57
C LEU A 258 -7.68 22.77 -12.20
N ARG A 259 -8.88 22.34 -11.82
CA ARG A 259 -9.44 22.65 -10.49
C ARG A 259 -8.63 22.03 -9.37
N GLU A 260 -8.19 20.79 -9.53
CA GLU A 260 -7.28 20.13 -8.58
C GLU A 260 -5.94 20.87 -8.50
N GLY A 261 -5.34 21.18 -9.65
CA GLY A 261 -4.09 21.91 -9.77
C GLY A 261 -4.14 23.29 -9.15
N GLN A 262 -5.23 24.05 -9.35
CA GLN A 262 -5.45 25.36 -8.72
C GLN A 262 -5.54 25.26 -7.19
N ALA A 263 -6.26 24.26 -6.68
CA ALA A 263 -6.34 24.04 -5.23
C ALA A 263 -4.97 23.70 -4.62
N ILE A 264 -4.14 22.93 -5.32
CA ILE A 264 -2.76 22.62 -4.90
C ILE A 264 -1.87 23.86 -5.04
N ALA A 265 -1.95 24.58 -6.16
CA ALA A 265 -1.17 25.77 -6.45
C ALA A 265 -1.37 26.87 -5.42
N GLU A 266 -2.61 27.13 -5.00
CA GLU A 266 -2.89 28.11 -3.94
C GLU A 266 -2.21 27.73 -2.61
N ARG A 267 -2.19 26.44 -2.26
CA ARG A 267 -1.47 25.97 -1.07
C ARG A 267 0.04 26.16 -1.23
N PHE A 268 0.61 25.85 -2.39
CA PHE A 268 2.05 26.05 -2.66
C PHE A 268 2.43 27.54 -2.57
N LYS A 269 1.59 28.41 -3.13
CA LYS A 269 1.74 29.86 -3.09
C LYS A 269 1.69 30.39 -1.65
N GLN A 270 0.72 29.96 -0.85
CA GLN A 270 0.60 30.32 0.57
C GLN A 270 1.81 29.87 1.39
N ALA A 271 2.38 28.71 1.06
CA ALA A 271 3.56 28.16 1.72
C ALA A 271 4.89 28.72 1.17
N GLY A 272 4.87 29.56 0.13
CA GLY A 272 6.09 30.04 -0.54
C GLY A 272 6.92 28.93 -1.18
N LEU A 273 6.29 27.81 -1.56
CA LEU A 273 6.95 26.63 -2.11
C LEU A 273 6.84 26.59 -3.63
N LYS A 274 7.74 25.83 -4.25
CA LYS A 274 7.72 25.47 -5.67
C LYS A 274 7.71 23.96 -5.82
N GLY A 275 7.13 23.48 -6.90
CA GLY A 275 7.06 22.07 -7.23
C GLY A 275 6.48 21.86 -8.61
N PHE A 276 6.01 20.64 -8.84
CA PHE A 276 5.40 20.24 -10.10
C PHE A 276 4.13 19.46 -9.85
N LEU A 277 3.15 19.61 -10.73
CA LEU A 277 1.95 18.79 -10.81
C LEU A 277 2.11 17.80 -11.97
N ALA A 278 1.96 16.51 -11.68
CA ALA A 278 1.83 15.45 -12.67
C ALA A 278 0.34 15.19 -12.93
N ALA A 279 -0.20 15.81 -13.97
CA ALA A 279 -1.60 15.63 -14.38
C ALA A 279 -1.84 14.26 -15.04
N SER A 280 -0.81 13.66 -15.64
CA SER A 280 -0.84 12.33 -16.24
C SER A 280 -0.06 11.32 -15.38
N ARG A 281 -0.62 10.13 -15.18
CA ARG A 281 0.08 8.98 -14.57
C ARG A 281 0.88 8.18 -15.58
N GLN A 282 0.54 8.27 -16.86
CA GLN A 282 1.12 7.44 -17.91
C GLN A 282 2.66 7.40 -17.89
N PRO A 283 3.40 8.53 -17.75
CA PRO A 283 4.87 8.49 -17.72
C PRO A 283 5.46 7.68 -16.55
N PHE A 284 4.73 7.62 -15.43
CA PHE A 284 5.12 6.87 -14.24
C PHE A 284 4.74 5.40 -14.37
N GLU A 285 3.55 5.12 -14.91
CA GLU A 285 3.05 3.76 -15.18
C GLU A 285 3.91 3.00 -16.19
N GLU A 286 4.31 3.63 -17.31
CA GLU A 286 5.21 3.04 -18.32
C GLU A 286 6.56 2.60 -17.74
N ARG A 287 6.98 3.24 -16.65
CA ARG A 287 8.25 3.01 -15.95
C ARG A 287 8.07 2.17 -14.68
N ALA A 288 6.87 1.68 -14.43
CA ALA A 288 6.49 0.99 -13.20
C ALA A 288 6.86 1.78 -11.93
N LEU A 289 6.88 3.11 -12.01
CA LEU A 289 7.04 4.02 -10.87
C LEU A 289 5.66 4.34 -10.26
N VAL A 290 4.88 3.30 -10.08
CA VAL A 290 3.51 3.30 -9.55
C VAL A 290 3.54 2.91 -8.08
N TYR A 291 2.53 3.20 -7.27
CA TYR A 291 2.58 3.06 -5.80
C TYR A 291 3.30 4.21 -5.09
N PHE A 292 2.66 5.38 -5.13
CA PHE A 292 3.12 6.56 -4.41
C PHE A 292 3.11 6.33 -2.88
N PRO A 293 4.11 6.85 -2.16
CA PRO A 293 5.16 7.76 -2.63
C PRO A 293 6.32 7.06 -3.36
N VAL A 294 6.99 7.79 -4.25
CA VAL A 294 8.23 7.39 -4.93
C VAL A 294 9.33 8.40 -4.61
N GLU A 295 10.55 7.91 -4.40
CA GLU A 295 11.77 8.71 -4.27
C GLU A 295 12.79 8.23 -5.30
N LEU A 296 13.28 9.15 -6.13
CA LEU A 296 14.32 8.90 -7.12
C LEU A 296 15.55 9.74 -6.73
N GLN A 297 16.72 9.12 -6.77
CA GLN A 297 17.99 9.85 -6.66
C GLN A 297 18.69 9.79 -8.01
N VAL A 298 19.05 10.96 -8.55
CA VAL A 298 19.87 11.07 -9.76
C VAL A 298 21.33 11.28 -9.34
N ASP A 299 22.27 10.55 -9.96
CA ASP A 299 23.71 10.71 -9.72
C ASP A 299 24.28 11.95 -10.45
N ALA A 300 25.62 12.07 -10.44
CA ALA A 300 26.32 13.20 -11.05
C ALA A 300 26.31 13.13 -12.59
N GLU A 301 26.08 11.94 -13.14
CA GLU A 301 26.09 11.61 -14.56
C GLU A 301 24.69 11.73 -15.19
N GLY A 302 23.67 12.01 -14.38
CA GLY A 302 22.28 12.14 -14.85
C GLY A 302 21.54 10.80 -14.93
N CYS A 303 22.07 9.75 -14.29
CA CYS A 303 21.47 8.42 -14.22
C CYS A 303 20.73 8.19 -12.89
N ILE A 304 19.81 7.22 -12.86
CA ILE A 304 19.06 6.87 -11.66
C ILE A 304 19.93 6.03 -10.73
N ALA A 305 20.40 6.64 -9.65
CA ALA A 305 21.22 5.99 -8.64
C ALA A 305 20.39 5.10 -7.69
N SER A 306 19.17 5.53 -7.36
CA SER A 306 18.26 4.72 -6.52
C SER A 306 16.79 5.04 -6.77
N ILE A 307 15.94 4.04 -6.54
CA ILE A 307 14.48 4.11 -6.61
C ILE A 307 13.92 3.53 -5.33
N ARG A 308 13.10 4.30 -4.62
CA ARG A 308 12.34 3.82 -3.45
C ARG A 308 10.88 4.08 -3.67
N MET A 309 10.03 3.15 -3.24
CA MET A 309 8.59 3.19 -3.52
C MET A 309 7.79 2.71 -2.31
N GLY A 310 6.53 3.16 -2.23
CA GLY A 310 5.63 2.81 -1.13
C GLY A 310 6.25 3.09 0.24
N ASP A 311 6.29 2.08 1.11
CA ASP A 311 6.83 2.23 2.45
C ASP A 311 8.35 2.42 2.47
N ALA A 312 9.09 1.89 1.49
CA ALA A 312 10.53 2.11 1.37
C ALA A 312 10.89 3.58 1.09
N ALA A 313 9.99 4.34 0.45
CA ALA A 313 10.15 5.79 0.26
C ALA A 313 9.72 6.61 1.49
N ARG A 314 8.95 6.04 2.42
CA ARG A 314 8.48 6.71 3.65
C ARG A 314 9.49 6.63 4.79
N VAL A 315 10.36 5.63 4.80
CA VAL A 315 11.37 5.47 5.85
C VAL A 315 12.39 6.60 5.77
N GLN A 316 12.31 7.56 6.70
CA GLN A 316 13.45 8.40 7.05
C GLN A 316 14.12 7.86 8.33
N PRO A 317 15.47 7.81 8.36
CA PRO A 317 16.19 7.44 9.56
C PRO A 317 16.04 8.48 10.67
N ARG A 318 16.05 8.01 11.93
CA ARG A 318 16.19 8.82 13.15
C ARG A 318 17.28 9.90 13.00
N PRO A 319 17.09 11.12 13.53
CA PRO A 319 18.21 11.81 14.13
C PRO A 319 18.50 11.13 15.49
N THR A 320 19.62 10.43 15.57
CA THR A 320 20.25 10.08 16.86
C THR A 320 21.41 11.06 17.07
N PRO A 321 21.49 11.75 18.21
CA PRO A 321 22.74 11.89 18.94
C PRO A 321 23.06 10.59 19.68
#